data_AF-A0A9E3H256-F1
#
_entry.id   AF-A0A9E3H256-F1
#
_cell.length_a   1.000
_cell.length_b   1.000
_cell.length_c   1.000
_cell.angle_alpha   90.00
_cell.angle_beta   90.00
_cell.angle_gamma   90.00
#
_symmetry.space_group_name_H-M   'P 1'
#
loop_
_entity.id
_entity.type
_entity.pdbx_description
1 polymer ?
#
loop_
_entity_poly.entity_id
_entity_poly.type
_entity_poly.pdbx_seq_one_letter_code
_entity_poly.pdbx_strand_id
1 'polypeptide(L)'
;MKPPNASKQPSSYDKKVALVLQGGGALGSYQAGVYEALADTKYAPDWVAGISIGAINAAIIAGNAPADRVPRLRTFWKTITAPFAHWEGPNCWPFNIWERHASALRTLSFGQPGFFHPRLPVEWNPLAPPVSY
;
A
#
# COMPACT_ATOMS: atom_id res chain seq x y z
N MET A 1 -10.56 26.58 -25.57
CA MET A 1 -9.37 25.74 -25.31
C MET A 1 -8.91 26.00 -23.89
N LYS A 2 -8.86 24.97 -23.04
CA LYS A 2 -8.30 25.06 -21.69
C LYS A 2 -6.76 25.02 -21.83
N PRO A 3 -5.99 25.94 -21.24
CA PRO A 3 -4.54 25.95 -21.40
C PRO A 3 -3.95 24.61 -20.91
N PRO A 4 -2.83 24.15 -21.50
CA PRO A 4 -2.13 22.97 -20.98
C PRO A 4 -1.77 23.24 -19.52
N ASN A 5 -2.18 22.31 -18.67
CA ASN A 5 -1.98 22.34 -17.22
C ASN A 5 -0.51 22.68 -16.94
N ALA A 6 -0.24 23.91 -16.46
CA ALA A 6 1.12 24.38 -16.20
C ALA A 6 1.78 23.39 -15.23
N SER A 7 2.85 22.73 -15.68
CA SER A 7 3.54 21.75 -14.86
C SER A 7 4.03 22.44 -13.59
N LYS A 8 3.74 21.84 -12.43
CA LYS A 8 4.26 22.31 -11.13
C LYS A 8 5.80 22.19 -11.01
N GLN A 9 6.49 21.82 -12.08
CA GLN A 9 7.91 21.49 -12.04
C GLN A 9 8.79 22.75 -12.15
N PRO A 10 9.97 22.76 -11.51
CA PRO A 10 10.91 23.86 -11.64
C PRO A 10 11.40 23.99 -13.08
N SER A 11 11.53 25.23 -13.57
CA SER A 11 12.05 25.54 -14.91
C SER A 11 13.45 24.96 -15.20
N SER A 12 14.20 24.59 -14.16
CA SER A 12 15.52 23.98 -14.26
C SER A 12 15.51 22.47 -14.57
N TYR A 13 14.33 21.84 -14.65
CA TYR A 13 14.19 20.39 -14.82
C TYR A 13 13.26 20.08 -16.00
N ASP A 14 13.85 19.78 -17.16
CA ASP A 14 13.13 19.39 -18.39
C ASP A 14 12.97 17.86 -18.52
N LYS A 15 13.26 17.12 -17.44
CA LYS A 15 13.23 15.66 -17.43
C LYS A 15 12.05 15.13 -16.63
N LYS A 16 11.45 14.06 -17.14
CA LYS A 16 10.41 13.30 -16.45
C LYS A 16 10.93 12.72 -15.14
N VAL A 17 10.12 12.81 -14.08
CA VAL A 17 10.45 12.24 -12.77
C VAL A 17 9.76 10.89 -12.63
N ALA A 18 10.53 9.84 -12.35
CA ALA A 18 10.02 8.50 -12.09
C ALA A 18 10.21 8.13 -10.60
N LEU A 19 9.15 7.67 -9.95
CA LEU A 19 9.18 7.10 -8.61
C LEU A 19 9.12 5.57 -8.70
N VAL A 20 10.13 4.88 -8.17
CA VAL A 20 10.20 3.42 -8.20
C VAL A 20 10.10 2.87 -6.77
N LEU A 21 9.08 2.06 -6.52
CA LEU A 21 8.73 1.55 -5.21
C LEU A 21 9.06 0.06 -5.10
N GLN A 22 10.06 -0.25 -4.27
CA GLN A 22 10.46 -1.64 -4.03
C GLN A 22 9.37 -2.43 -3.29
N GLY A 23 9.40 -3.75 -3.40
CA GLY A 23 8.72 -4.65 -2.48
C GLY A 23 9.33 -4.62 -1.08
N GLY A 24 8.60 -5.13 -0.09
CA GLY A 24 9.06 -5.14 1.31
C GLY A 24 7.96 -5.37 2.36
N GLY A 25 6.79 -5.88 1.96
CA GLY A 25 5.66 -6.11 2.87
C GLY A 25 5.28 -4.86 3.67
N ALA A 26 5.19 -4.97 4.99
CA ALA A 26 4.79 -3.88 5.87
C ALA A 26 5.69 -2.63 5.80
N LEU A 27 6.96 -2.78 5.39
CA LEU A 27 7.87 -1.63 5.19
C LEU A 27 7.41 -0.69 4.07
N GLY A 28 6.48 -1.13 3.20
CA GLY A 28 5.83 -0.27 2.22
C GLY A 28 5.10 0.93 2.84
N SER A 29 4.77 0.90 4.13
CA SER A 29 4.14 2.03 4.84
C SER A 29 5.04 3.27 4.85
N TYR A 30 6.35 3.08 4.98
CA TYR A 30 7.31 4.18 4.90
C TYR A 30 7.30 4.86 3.52
N GLN A 31 7.09 4.09 2.45
CA GLN A 31 6.98 4.64 1.10
C GLN A 31 5.78 5.58 0.95
N ALA A 32 4.67 5.32 1.65
CA ALA A 32 3.52 6.22 1.66
C ALA A 32 3.86 7.56 2.33
N GLY A 33 4.64 7.54 3.42
CA GLY A 33 5.15 8.76 4.06
C GLY A 33 6.15 9.53 3.18
N VAL A 34 7.04 8.81 2.48
CA VAL A 34 7.94 9.42 1.47
C VAL A 34 7.13 10.08 0.35
N TYR A 35 6.08 9.42 -0.15
CA TYR A 35 5.21 10.00 -1.17
C TYR A 35 4.46 11.23 -0.66
N GLU A 36 3.96 11.21 0.57
CA GLU A 36 3.31 12.36 1.20
C GLU A 36 4.25 13.57 1.24
N ALA A 37 5.47 13.39 1.72
CA ALA A 37 6.48 14.46 1.71
C ALA A 37 6.82 14.93 0.27
N LEU A 38 6.88 14.01 -0.69
CA LEU A 38 7.15 14.33 -2.10
C LEU A 38 6.00 15.12 -2.74
N ALA A 39 4.74 14.80 -2.40
CA ALA A 39 3.55 15.42 -2.96
C ALA A 39 3.44 16.92 -2.66
N ASP A 40 4.05 17.36 -1.56
CA ASP A 40 4.14 18.78 -1.16
C ASP A 40 5.26 19.53 -1.90
N THR A 41 6.07 18.84 -2.70
CA THR A 41 7.16 19.45 -3.47
C THR A 41 6.76 19.70 -4.93
N LYS A 42 7.62 20.45 -5.63
CA LYS A 42 7.56 20.63 -7.09
C LYS A 42 8.00 19.39 -7.90
N TYR A 43 8.38 18.29 -7.25
CA TYR A 43 8.89 17.06 -7.88
C TYR A 43 7.83 15.95 -7.95
N ALA A 44 6.57 16.31 -8.21
CA ALA A 44 5.52 15.32 -8.41
C ALA A 44 5.90 14.35 -9.55
N PRO A 45 5.84 13.02 -9.32
CA PRO A 45 6.30 12.04 -10.30
C PRO A 45 5.38 11.99 -11.52
N ASP A 46 5.97 11.93 -12.70
CA ASP A 46 5.30 11.67 -13.98
C ASP A 46 5.02 10.17 -14.16
N TRP A 47 5.92 9.33 -13.65
CA TRP A 47 5.83 7.88 -13.71
C TRP A 47 5.94 7.28 -12.32
N VAL A 48 5.16 6.23 -12.06
CA VAL A 48 5.26 5.45 -10.83
C VAL A 48 5.29 3.98 -11.19
N ALA A 49 6.30 3.28 -10.69
CA ALA A 49 6.44 1.84 -10.86
C ALA A 49 6.63 1.20 -9.48
N GLY A 50 6.21 -0.05 -9.33
CA GLY A 50 6.49 -0.77 -8.11
C GLY A 50 6.27 -2.27 -8.21
N ILE A 51 6.82 -3.00 -7.25
CA ILE A 51 6.74 -4.46 -7.15
C ILE A 51 6.15 -4.87 -5.79
N SER A 52 5.31 -5.91 -5.77
CA SER A 52 4.65 -6.40 -4.54
C SER A 52 3.88 -5.27 -3.83
N ILE A 53 4.16 -4.97 -2.55
CA ILE A 53 3.53 -3.85 -1.84
C ILE A 53 3.80 -2.49 -2.51
N GLY A 54 4.97 -2.34 -3.15
CA GLY A 54 5.30 -1.15 -3.93
C GLY A 54 4.39 -1.02 -5.15
N ALA A 55 3.92 -2.13 -5.73
CA ALA A 55 2.95 -2.10 -6.83
C ALA A 55 1.58 -1.62 -6.35
N ILE A 56 1.16 -1.99 -5.13
CA ILE A 56 -0.08 -1.50 -4.53
C ILE A 56 0.01 0.01 -4.27
N ASN A 57 1.09 0.48 -3.66
CA ASN A 57 1.33 1.92 -3.47
C ASN A 57 1.34 2.65 -4.83
N ALA A 58 2.03 2.10 -5.84
CA ALA A 58 2.08 2.66 -7.19
C ALA A 58 0.69 2.76 -7.82
N ALA A 59 -0.13 1.70 -7.70
CA ALA A 59 -1.50 1.68 -8.20
C ALA A 59 -2.39 2.73 -7.51
N ILE A 60 -2.26 2.90 -6.19
CA ILE A 60 -2.99 3.93 -5.45
C ILE A 60 -2.57 5.32 -5.92
N ILE A 61 -1.28 5.57 -6.11
CA ILE A 61 -0.77 6.87 -6.57
C ILE A 61 -1.22 7.17 -8.00
N ALA A 62 -1.09 6.21 -8.91
CA ALA A 62 -1.43 6.39 -10.32
C ALA A 62 -2.95 6.44 -10.57
N GLY A 63 -3.73 5.66 -9.82
CA GLY A 63 -5.17 5.50 -10.00
C GLY A 63 -6.03 6.58 -9.33
N ASN A 64 -5.45 7.51 -8.56
CA ASN A 64 -6.20 8.57 -7.88
C ASN A 64 -5.77 9.97 -8.34
N ALA A 65 -6.74 10.90 -8.32
CA ALA A 65 -6.48 12.31 -8.58
C ALA A 65 -5.47 12.86 -7.56
N PRO A 66 -4.61 13.85 -7.90
CA PRO A 66 -3.54 14.31 -7.02
C PRO A 66 -3.96 14.64 -5.58
N ALA A 67 -5.14 15.22 -5.39
CA ALA A 67 -5.68 15.56 -4.07
C ALA A 67 -6.05 14.33 -3.21
N ASP A 68 -6.35 13.20 -3.84
CA ASP A 68 -6.84 12.00 -3.17
C ASP A 68 -5.74 10.98 -2.86
N ARG A 69 -4.56 11.11 -3.48
CA ARG A 69 -3.49 10.09 -3.39
C ARG A 69 -3.02 9.84 -1.96
N VAL A 70 -2.69 10.90 -1.21
CA VAL A 70 -2.23 10.78 0.19
C VAL A 70 -3.37 10.29 1.10
N PRO A 71 -4.60 10.84 1.06
CA PRO A 71 -5.73 10.29 1.80
C PRO A 71 -5.97 8.79 1.54
N ARG A 72 -5.89 8.35 0.28
CA ARG A 72 -6.10 6.95 -0.12
C ARG A 72 -4.98 6.04 0.37
N LEU A 73 -3.72 6.47 0.27
CA LEU A 73 -2.59 5.75 0.86
C LEU A 73 -2.76 5.59 2.37
N ARG A 74 -3.11 6.68 3.08
CA ARG A 74 -3.36 6.63 4.53
C ARG A 74 -4.50 5.70 4.89
N THR A 75 -5.59 5.73 4.13
CA THR A 75 -6.75 4.85 4.33
C THR A 75 -6.34 3.39 4.16
N PHE A 76 -5.68 3.06 3.05
CA PHE A 76 -5.17 1.71 2.78
C PHE A 76 -4.29 1.20 3.93
N TRP A 77 -3.28 1.97 4.32
CA TRP A 77 -2.36 1.57 5.38
C TRP A 77 -3.07 1.41 6.72
N LYS A 78 -3.97 2.32 7.11
CA LYS A 78 -4.77 2.18 8.33
C LYS A 78 -5.64 0.92 8.33
N THR A 79 -6.23 0.59 7.19
CA THR A 79 -7.05 -0.63 7.03
C THR A 79 -6.20 -1.88 7.20
N ILE A 80 -5.07 -1.98 6.51
CA ILE A 80 -4.27 -3.21 6.53
C ILE A 80 -3.40 -3.36 7.77
N THR A 81 -3.19 -2.31 8.56
CA THR A 81 -2.48 -2.38 9.85
C THR A 81 -3.42 -2.51 11.04
N ALA A 82 -4.74 -2.50 10.82
CA ALA A 82 -5.70 -2.67 11.90
C ALA A 82 -5.49 -4.05 12.57
N PRO A 83 -5.31 -4.09 13.90
CA PRO A 83 -5.15 -5.36 14.60
C PRO A 83 -6.46 -6.15 14.55
N PHE A 84 -6.36 -7.45 14.27
CA PHE A 84 -7.51 -8.36 14.30
C PHE A 84 -8.16 -8.44 15.70
N ALA A 85 -7.37 -8.23 16.75
CA ALA A 85 -7.83 -8.09 18.13
C ALA A 85 -6.87 -7.15 18.86
N HIS A 86 -7.39 -6.22 19.66
CA HIS A 86 -6.58 -5.44 20.59
C HIS A 86 -6.01 -6.40 21.64
N TRP A 87 -4.74 -6.77 21.47
CA TRP A 87 -4.00 -7.54 22.46
C TRP A 87 -3.22 -6.57 23.34
N GLU A 88 -3.65 -6.42 24.58
CA GLU A 88 -3.02 -5.56 25.60
C GLU A 88 -1.98 -6.33 26.44
N GLY A 89 -1.27 -7.28 25.82
CA GLY A 89 -0.24 -8.04 26.51
C GLY A 89 1.01 -7.21 26.84
N PRO A 90 1.95 -7.78 27.61
CA PRO A 90 3.18 -7.10 27.97
C PRO A 90 4.00 -6.76 26.71
N ASN A 91 4.15 -5.48 26.38
CA ASN A 91 5.05 -5.02 25.30
C ASN A 91 6.51 -5.05 25.76
N CYS A 92 6.99 -6.22 26.18
CA CYS A 92 8.35 -6.46 26.62
C CYS A 92 8.93 -7.69 25.90
N TRP A 93 10.26 -7.77 25.88
CA TRP A 93 10.94 -8.98 25.45
C TRP A 93 10.79 -10.08 26.51
N PRO A 94 10.52 -11.35 26.15
CA PRO A 94 10.39 -11.90 24.79
C PRO A 94 8.95 -11.98 24.25
N PHE A 95 7.95 -11.45 24.98
CA PHE A 95 6.53 -11.56 24.63
C PHE A 95 6.21 -11.00 23.24
N ASN A 96 6.86 -9.89 22.85
CA ASN A 96 6.67 -9.27 21.53
C ASN A 96 7.09 -10.16 20.34
N ILE A 97 8.01 -11.11 20.51
CA ILE A 97 8.37 -12.08 19.46
C ILE A 97 7.23 -13.05 19.24
N TRP A 98 6.71 -13.61 20.34
CA TRP A 98 5.61 -14.56 20.30
C TRP A 98 4.37 -13.92 19.69
N GLU A 99 4.08 -12.67 20.05
CA GLU A 99 2.98 -11.90 19.46
C GLU A 99 3.14 -11.70 17.95
N ARG A 100 4.36 -11.42 17.45
CA ARG A 100 4.62 -11.31 16.01
C ARG A 100 4.38 -12.63 15.28
N HIS A 101 4.85 -13.74 15.82
CA HIS A 101 4.62 -15.06 15.22
C HIS A 101 3.15 -15.48 15.27
N ALA A 102 2.48 -15.26 16.39
CA ALA A 102 1.04 -15.51 16.55
C ALA A 102 0.23 -14.66 15.57
N SER A 103 0.60 -13.39 15.37
CA SER A 103 -0.04 -12.49 14.41
C SER A 103 0.18 -12.98 12.98
N ALA A 104 1.40 -13.37 12.61
CA ALA A 104 1.69 -13.89 11.27
C ALA A 104 0.93 -15.19 10.97
N LEU A 105 0.92 -16.14 11.91
CA LEU A 105 0.17 -17.39 11.77
C LEU A 105 -1.34 -17.14 11.67
N ARG A 106 -1.86 -16.19 12.46
CA ARG A 106 -3.27 -15.80 12.40
C ARG A 106 -3.61 -15.17 11.04
N THR A 107 -2.78 -14.28 10.52
CA THR A 107 -2.98 -13.67 9.20
C THR A 107 -2.95 -14.71 8.07
N LEU A 108 -2.08 -15.72 8.16
CA LEU A 108 -2.08 -16.83 7.20
C LEU A 108 -3.35 -17.69 7.30
N SER A 109 -3.88 -17.88 8.51
CA SER A 109 -5.02 -18.78 8.76
C SER A 109 -6.38 -18.13 8.48
N PHE A 110 -6.53 -16.84 8.76
CA PHE A 110 -7.81 -16.12 8.69
C PHE A 110 -7.78 -14.92 7.74
N GLY A 111 -6.62 -14.59 7.17
CA GLY A 111 -6.42 -13.44 6.32
C GLY A 111 -6.19 -12.16 7.11
N GLN A 112 -6.26 -11.03 6.40
CA GLN A 112 -6.23 -9.71 6.99
C GLN A 112 -7.53 -8.97 6.65
N PRO A 113 -8.38 -8.62 7.66
CA PRO A 113 -9.63 -7.91 7.44
C PRO A 113 -9.43 -6.65 6.59
N GLY A 114 -10.27 -6.47 5.58
CA GLY A 114 -10.17 -5.34 4.65
C GLY A 114 -9.02 -5.41 3.64
N PHE A 115 -8.23 -6.49 3.61
CA PHE A 115 -7.15 -6.68 2.63
C PHE A 115 -7.25 -8.00 1.87
N PHE A 116 -7.27 -9.16 2.55
CA PHE A 116 -7.45 -10.46 1.90
C PHE A 116 -8.01 -11.50 2.85
N HIS A 117 -8.66 -12.53 2.30
CA HIS A 117 -9.03 -13.75 3.01
C HIS A 117 -8.35 -14.96 2.34
N PRO A 118 -7.92 -15.98 3.09
CA PRO A 118 -7.40 -17.20 2.51
C PRO A 118 -8.54 -17.90 1.76
N ARG A 119 -8.26 -18.35 0.54
CA ARG A 119 -9.21 -19.13 -0.25
C ARG A 119 -9.16 -20.57 0.21
N LEU A 120 -10.33 -21.19 0.41
CA LEU A 120 -10.39 -22.61 0.72
C LEU A 120 -9.90 -23.44 -0.48
N PRO A 121 -9.26 -24.61 -0.29
CA PRO A 121 -8.82 -25.45 -1.41
C PRO A 121 -9.91 -25.78 -2.43
N VAL A 122 -11.18 -25.85 -2.01
CA VAL A 122 -12.32 -26.06 -2.90
C VAL A 122 -12.54 -24.92 -3.89
N GLU A 123 -12.16 -23.68 -3.55
CA GLU A 123 -12.23 -22.50 -4.42
C GLU A 123 -11.16 -22.50 -5.51
N TRP A 124 -10.19 -23.42 -5.44
CA TRP A 124 -9.14 -23.60 -6.44
C TRP A 124 -9.53 -24.68 -7.45
N ASN A 125 -10.74 -25.24 -7.37
CA ASN A 125 -11.23 -26.20 -8.32
C ASN A 125 -11.34 -25.54 -9.72
N PRO A 126 -10.56 -25.99 -10.72
CA PRO A 126 -10.56 -25.40 -12.05
C PRO A 126 -11.88 -25.62 -12.82
N LEU A 127 -12.75 -26.50 -12.30
CA LEU A 127 -14.07 -26.79 -12.85
C LEU A 127 -15.19 -25.96 -12.20
N ALA A 128 -14.91 -25.24 -11.11
CA ALA A 128 -15.89 -24.36 -10.49
C ALA A 128 -16.11 -23.11 -11.36
N PRO A 129 -17.36 -22.62 -11.51
CA PRO A 129 -17.61 -21.38 -12.24
C PRO A 129 -16.85 -20.22 -11.59
N PRO A 130 -16.22 -19.33 -12.38
CA PRO A 130 -15.44 -18.23 -11.85
C PRO A 130 -16.34 -17.27 -11.04
N VAL A 131 -16.01 -17.10 -9.77
CA VAL A 131 -16.64 -16.10 -8.90
C VAL A 131 -15.92 -14.76 -9.09
N SER A 132 -16.55 -13.84 -9.82
CA SER A 132 -16.08 -12.44 -9.89
C SER A 132 -16.60 -11.67 -8.69
N TYR A 133 -15.69 -11.06 -7.91
CA TYR A 133 -15.99 -10.05 -6.89
C TYR A 133 -15.81 -8.65 -7.47
#